data_AF-A0A955JT20-F1
#
_entry.id   AF-A0A955JT20-F1
#
_cell.length_a   1.000
_cell.length_b   1.000
_cell.length_c   1.000
_cell.angle_alpha   90.00
_cell.angle_beta   90.00
_cell.angle_gamma   90.00
#
_symmetry.space_group_name_H-M   'P 1'
#
loop_
_entity.id
_entity.type
_entity.pdbx_description
1 polymer ?
#
loop_
_entity_poly.entity_id
_entity_poly.type
_entity_poly.pdbx_seq_one_letter_code
_entity_poly.pdbx_strand_id
1 'polypeptide(L)'
;MNYITRSITQKHFVRLSILVLVIFLSIFSVSVSVFAYGPERATFTQASPASYVTFNSITDNPTYGDERNFFRVRNLTDNKTFEQDVTLVPGKEYEALVFYHNNASSSLNGSGVGIAHDAFARVELPAVVPANSSDVRAEAFVGASDANPKVVFDYFALQNQTGTAISLRYVPGSAVIHNEGTTNGTKLAGTALFGTSGVPLGFDSLNGVLPGCDEYSGWITFTFKAVQPNFTFQKEVRKDGTSGWYEKVSVSNGSVVQYLLSYSNTGTINQLDVKLKDLLPEGLTYIPGQTVVYDDENPDGATVGDGIGSGGINIGDYAPGGGAYLSFKARVDAEPCSVLKNTASVETDNGNKEDSATVTVTGTCAALPTTGPVEVVAGLIGVAAMTLGVVYYLRSRRDLENAIHDAHVRTTSTTSLIDIDKEIKS
;
A
#
# COMPACT_ATOMS: atom_id res chain seq x y z
N MET A 1 -71.32 26.79 -7.50
CA MET A 1 -72.42 25.81 -7.38
C MET A 1 -71.96 24.53 -8.06
N ASN A 2 -72.04 23.41 -7.35
CA ASN A 2 -71.77 22.02 -7.76
C ASN A 2 -70.32 21.49 -7.74
N TYR A 3 -70.08 20.79 -6.62
CA TYR A 3 -69.19 19.67 -6.34
C TYR A 3 -68.90 18.72 -7.51
N ILE A 4 -67.67 18.16 -7.53
CA ILE A 4 -67.37 16.72 -7.45
C ILE A 4 -65.86 16.57 -7.18
N THR A 5 -65.51 16.26 -5.92
CA THR A 5 -64.21 15.69 -5.52
C THR A 5 -64.41 14.18 -5.38
N ARG A 6 -63.64 13.40 -6.11
CA ARG A 6 -63.73 11.93 -6.14
C ARG A 6 -62.66 11.36 -5.21
N SER A 7 -63.07 10.78 -4.08
CA SER A 7 -62.22 10.06 -3.12
C SER A 7 -62.91 8.75 -2.73
N ILE A 8 -62.47 7.63 -3.33
CA ILE A 8 -62.74 6.23 -2.93
C ILE A 8 -61.55 5.44 -3.54
N THR A 9 -60.68 4.70 -2.85
CA THR A 9 -60.95 3.60 -1.91
C THR A 9 -59.63 3.25 -1.20
N GLN A 10 -59.61 3.24 0.14
CA GLN A 10 -58.53 2.62 0.92
C GLN A 10 -59.01 1.22 1.33
N LYS A 11 -58.43 0.17 0.73
CA LYS A 11 -58.66 -1.22 1.16
C LYS A 11 -57.75 -1.53 2.35
N HIS A 12 -58.37 -1.85 3.47
CA HIS A 12 -57.72 -2.47 4.62
C HIS A 12 -57.07 -3.81 4.22
N PHE A 13 -55.77 -3.93 4.44
CA PHE A 13 -55.11 -5.22 4.66
C PHE A 13 -54.52 -5.22 6.06
N VAL A 14 -55.09 -6.08 6.89
CA VAL A 14 -54.64 -6.45 8.22
C VAL A 14 -53.23 -7.02 8.10
N ARG A 15 -52.23 -6.35 8.69
CA ARG A 15 -50.90 -6.95 8.87
C ARG A 15 -50.92 -7.79 10.14
N LEU A 16 -50.87 -9.10 9.94
CA LEU A 16 -50.63 -10.11 10.96
C LEU A 16 -49.16 -9.98 11.41
N SER A 17 -48.94 -9.43 12.61
CA SER A 17 -47.61 -9.37 13.24
C SER A 17 -47.25 -10.77 13.73
N ILE A 18 -46.44 -11.50 12.97
CA ILE A 18 -45.78 -12.72 13.43
C ILE A 18 -44.49 -12.31 14.15
N LEU A 19 -44.51 -12.46 15.48
CA LEU A 19 -43.37 -12.33 16.36
C LEU A 19 -42.45 -13.54 16.11
N VAL A 20 -41.40 -13.39 15.30
CA VAL A 20 -40.34 -14.40 15.15
C VAL A 20 -39.35 -14.20 16.29
N LEU A 21 -39.44 -15.07 17.30
CA LEU A 21 -38.46 -15.22 18.36
C LEU A 21 -37.20 -15.87 17.76
N VAL A 22 -36.22 -15.04 17.35
CA VAL A 22 -34.91 -15.53 16.91
C VAL A 22 -34.13 -15.94 18.16
N ILE A 23 -34.14 -17.24 18.45
CA ILE A 23 -33.23 -17.85 19.41
C ILE A 23 -31.84 -17.79 18.76
N PHE A 24 -30.99 -16.87 19.22
CA PHE A 24 -29.55 -16.92 18.96
C PHE A 24 -29.01 -18.19 19.64
N LEU A 25 -28.95 -19.30 18.91
CA LEU A 25 -27.95 -20.32 19.24
C LEU A 25 -26.60 -19.66 18.93
N SER A 26 -25.94 -19.20 19.99
CA SER A 26 -24.51 -18.94 19.97
C SER A 26 -23.83 -20.26 19.59
N ILE A 27 -23.62 -20.46 18.30
CA ILE A 27 -22.57 -21.34 17.82
C ILE A 27 -21.32 -20.71 18.43
N PHE A 28 -20.82 -21.29 19.51
CA PHE A 28 -19.42 -21.13 19.86
C PHE A 28 -18.68 -21.54 18.60
N SER A 29 -18.26 -20.56 17.81
CA SER A 29 -17.14 -20.73 16.92
C SER A 29 -16.00 -21.09 17.86
N VAL A 30 -15.82 -22.39 18.10
CA VAL A 30 -14.49 -22.92 18.34
C VAL A 30 -13.74 -22.49 17.09
N SER A 31 -13.08 -21.34 17.20
CA SER A 31 -11.98 -20.96 16.35
C SER A 31 -11.07 -22.17 16.36
N VAL A 32 -11.17 -22.97 15.30
CA VAL A 32 -10.21 -24.02 15.05
C VAL A 32 -8.93 -23.25 14.82
N SER A 33 -8.08 -23.19 15.84
CA SER A 33 -6.71 -22.74 15.69
C SER A 33 -6.09 -23.68 14.66
N VAL A 34 -6.08 -23.26 13.39
CA VAL A 34 -5.35 -23.98 12.35
C VAL A 34 -3.90 -23.81 12.72
N PHE A 35 -3.29 -24.86 13.25
CA PHE A 35 -1.91 -24.81 13.68
C PHE A 35 -1.01 -24.39 12.50
N ALA A 36 -0.16 -23.37 12.72
CA ALA A 36 0.57 -22.60 11.71
C ALA A 36 1.85 -23.28 11.17
N TYR A 37 1.93 -24.61 11.21
CA TYR A 37 3.14 -25.36 10.88
C TYR A 37 2.89 -26.54 9.96
N GLY A 38 3.94 -26.98 9.26
CA GLY A 38 3.89 -28.11 8.36
C GLY A 38 5.28 -28.68 8.01
N PRO A 39 5.34 -29.68 7.13
CA PRO A 39 4.22 -30.52 6.75
C PRO A 39 3.72 -31.36 7.96
N GLU A 40 2.59 -32.04 7.78
CA GLU A 40 2.15 -33.07 8.72
C GLU A 40 3.26 -34.13 8.87
N ARG A 41 3.56 -34.51 10.11
CA ARG A 41 4.67 -35.40 10.45
C ARG A 41 4.39 -36.13 11.76
N ALA A 42 5.11 -37.22 11.98
CA ALA A 42 5.04 -37.92 13.26
C ALA A 42 5.50 -36.99 14.40
N THR A 43 4.78 -37.06 15.51
CA THR A 43 5.09 -36.30 16.73
C THR A 43 5.64 -37.22 17.80
N PHE A 44 6.49 -36.66 18.66
CA PHE A 44 7.20 -37.34 19.71
C PHE A 44 6.99 -36.63 21.04
N THR A 45 7.46 -37.24 22.12
CA THR A 45 7.50 -36.61 23.44
C THR A 45 8.92 -36.58 23.97
N GLN A 46 9.20 -35.73 24.95
CA GLN A 46 10.53 -35.67 25.58
C GLN A 46 10.95 -37.04 26.14
N ALA A 47 10.00 -37.82 26.64
CA ALA A 47 10.25 -39.17 27.19
C ALA A 47 10.45 -40.24 26.09
N SER A 48 9.96 -40.00 24.88
CA SER A 48 10.02 -40.93 23.75
C SER A 48 10.47 -40.19 22.48
N PRO A 49 11.75 -39.79 22.40
CA PRO A 49 12.29 -39.07 21.25
C PRO A 49 12.33 -39.94 19.99
N ALA A 50 12.54 -39.32 18.84
CA ALA A 50 12.49 -39.99 17.54
C ALA A 50 13.64 -41.00 17.37
N SER A 51 13.37 -42.06 16.61
CA SER A 51 14.38 -43.05 16.23
C SER A 51 15.18 -42.67 14.96
N TYR A 52 14.99 -41.46 14.46
CA TYR A 52 15.59 -40.92 13.24
C TYR A 52 15.66 -39.39 13.32
N VAL A 53 16.47 -38.77 12.47
CA VAL A 53 16.59 -37.31 12.36
C VAL A 53 15.24 -36.70 11.95
N THR A 54 14.70 -35.85 12.80
CA THR A 54 13.50 -35.05 12.51
C THR A 54 13.55 -33.77 13.34
N PHE A 55 12.89 -32.73 12.87
CA PHE A 55 12.97 -31.42 13.51
C PHE A 55 11.65 -31.02 14.14
N ASN A 56 11.76 -30.35 15.30
CA ASN A 56 10.68 -29.61 15.95
C ASN A 56 9.36 -30.38 16.00
N SER A 57 9.42 -31.62 16.48
CA SER A 57 8.36 -32.63 16.46
C SER A 57 8.04 -33.17 17.87
N ILE A 58 8.72 -32.68 18.91
CA ILE A 58 8.34 -32.94 20.30
C ILE A 58 7.20 -31.99 20.70
N THR A 59 6.14 -32.54 21.31
CA THR A 59 4.94 -31.76 21.67
C THR A 59 4.92 -31.26 23.11
N ASP A 60 5.83 -31.72 23.95
CA ASP A 60 5.84 -31.51 25.40
C ASP A 60 7.24 -31.16 25.93
N ASN A 61 8.03 -30.40 25.16
CA ASN A 61 9.34 -29.92 25.62
C ASN A 61 9.15 -29.11 26.93
N PRO A 62 9.85 -29.44 28.03
CA PRO A 62 9.60 -28.84 29.33
C PRO A 62 9.92 -27.34 29.38
N THR A 63 10.81 -26.86 28.51
CA THR A 63 11.23 -25.45 28.45
C THR A 63 10.45 -24.69 27.37
N TYR A 64 10.28 -25.30 26.20
CA TYR A 64 9.71 -24.63 25.02
C TYR A 64 8.21 -24.90 24.79
N GLY A 65 7.70 -26.03 25.26
CA GLY A 65 6.36 -26.53 25.01
C GLY A 65 6.27 -27.32 23.69
N ASP A 66 5.24 -27.05 22.89
CA ASP A 66 5.07 -27.66 21.58
C ASP A 66 6.06 -27.06 20.57
N GLU A 67 7.07 -27.82 20.19
CA GLU A 67 8.14 -27.36 19.31
C GLU A 67 7.67 -27.11 17.89
N ARG A 68 6.51 -27.63 17.48
CA ARG A 68 6.00 -27.40 16.12
C ARG A 68 5.68 -25.92 15.89
N ASN A 69 5.39 -25.18 16.96
CA ASN A 69 5.30 -23.72 16.99
C ASN A 69 6.70 -23.14 17.25
N PHE A 70 7.60 -23.24 16.26
CA PHE A 70 9.00 -22.83 16.36
C PHE A 70 9.31 -21.46 15.79
N PHE A 71 8.39 -20.78 15.11
CA PHE A 71 8.58 -19.45 14.56
C PHE A 71 7.61 -18.45 15.19
N ARG A 72 8.16 -17.52 15.96
CA ARG A 72 7.34 -16.57 16.73
C ARG A 72 7.90 -15.16 16.63
N VAL A 73 7.09 -14.17 16.93
CA VAL A 73 7.44 -12.75 16.85
C VAL A 73 6.99 -11.97 18.07
N ARG A 74 7.72 -10.90 18.40
CA ARG A 74 7.31 -9.92 19.41
C ARG A 74 7.67 -8.50 18.99
N ASN A 75 6.91 -7.53 19.46
CA ASN A 75 7.29 -6.12 19.39
C ASN A 75 8.41 -5.84 20.41
N LEU A 76 9.56 -5.33 19.94
CA LEU A 76 10.72 -5.05 20.80
C LEU A 76 10.44 -3.97 21.83
N THR A 77 9.54 -3.01 21.55
CA THR A 77 9.25 -1.92 22.50
C THR A 77 8.37 -2.38 23.67
N ASP A 78 7.50 -3.36 23.44
CA ASP A 78 6.50 -3.75 24.45
C ASP A 78 7.01 -4.84 25.39
N ASN A 79 8.21 -5.40 25.13
CA ASN A 79 8.88 -6.45 25.89
C ASN A 79 7.95 -7.62 26.31
N LYS A 80 6.99 -7.96 25.44
CA LYS A 80 6.02 -9.04 25.67
C LYS A 80 6.58 -10.40 25.24
N THR A 81 5.82 -11.43 25.62
CA THR A 81 5.98 -12.82 25.17
C THR A 81 5.95 -12.92 23.64
N PHE A 82 6.64 -13.92 23.10
CA PHE A 82 6.56 -14.28 21.70
C PHE A 82 5.16 -14.80 21.33
N GLU A 83 4.63 -14.32 20.22
CA GLU A 83 3.28 -14.59 19.73
C GLU A 83 3.33 -15.16 18.29
N GLN A 84 2.22 -15.74 17.84
CA GLN A 84 2.04 -16.33 16.51
C GLN A 84 1.30 -15.41 15.51
N ASP A 85 0.83 -14.26 15.99
CA ASP A 85 0.21 -13.22 15.19
C ASP A 85 0.68 -11.86 15.71
N VAL A 86 0.90 -10.90 14.83
CA VAL A 86 1.28 -9.55 15.25
C VAL A 86 0.61 -8.48 14.39
N THR A 87 -0.01 -7.50 15.06
CA THR A 87 -0.44 -6.27 14.39
C THR A 87 0.74 -5.31 14.28
N LEU A 88 1.10 -4.99 13.04
CA LEU A 88 2.19 -4.08 12.73
C LEU A 88 1.80 -2.64 13.04
N VAL A 89 2.71 -1.94 13.72
CA VAL A 89 2.66 -0.51 13.99
C VAL A 89 3.82 0.13 13.23
N PRO A 90 3.55 1.03 12.26
CA PRO A 90 4.60 1.72 11.54
C PRO A 90 5.62 2.38 12.47
N GLY A 91 6.90 2.26 12.14
CA GLY A 91 8.02 2.82 12.89
C GLY A 91 8.54 1.91 14.01
N LYS A 92 7.83 0.83 14.37
CA LYS A 92 8.25 -0.13 15.39
C LYS A 92 9.17 -1.21 14.83
N GLU A 93 9.99 -1.74 15.73
CA GLU A 93 10.87 -2.88 15.49
C GLU A 93 10.34 -4.13 16.18
N TYR A 94 10.54 -5.25 15.51
CA TYR A 94 10.04 -6.56 15.90
C TYR A 94 11.21 -7.53 15.93
N GLU A 95 11.23 -8.39 16.94
CA GLU A 95 12.16 -9.51 17.02
C GLU A 95 11.40 -10.78 16.73
N ALA A 96 11.94 -11.56 15.80
CA ALA A 96 11.46 -12.89 15.48
C ALA A 96 12.44 -13.94 16.02
N LEU A 97 11.91 -15.10 16.39
CA LEU A 97 12.64 -16.24 16.93
C LEU A 97 12.32 -17.48 16.12
N VAL A 98 13.35 -18.20 15.64
CA VAL A 98 13.26 -19.50 14.97
C VAL A 98 13.91 -20.55 15.87
N PHE A 99 13.13 -21.41 16.50
CA PHE A 99 13.62 -22.53 17.30
C PHE A 99 14.00 -23.72 16.39
N TYR A 100 15.05 -24.46 16.76
CA TYR A 100 15.47 -25.67 16.08
C TYR A 100 15.90 -26.74 17.09
N HIS A 101 15.47 -27.98 16.85
CA HIS A 101 15.83 -29.14 17.64
C HIS A 101 15.76 -30.38 16.76
N ASN A 102 16.89 -31.08 16.59
CA ASN A 102 16.90 -32.44 16.05
C ASN A 102 16.40 -33.40 17.13
N ASN A 103 15.18 -33.91 16.98
CA ASN A 103 14.51 -34.73 18.00
C ASN A 103 14.93 -36.21 17.98
N ALA A 104 15.97 -36.58 17.23
CA ALA A 104 16.53 -37.93 17.32
C ALA A 104 17.04 -38.19 18.75
N SER A 105 16.81 -39.41 19.25
CA SER A 105 17.29 -39.85 20.55
C SER A 105 18.82 -39.73 20.65
N SER A 106 19.33 -39.17 21.76
CA SER A 106 20.78 -39.07 22.03
C SER A 106 21.50 -40.41 21.96
N SER A 107 20.81 -41.51 22.29
CA SER A 107 21.36 -42.88 22.20
C SER A 107 21.79 -43.28 20.78
N LEU A 108 21.30 -42.57 19.75
CA LEU A 108 21.64 -42.79 18.34
C LEU A 108 22.80 -41.93 17.85
N ASN A 109 23.28 -40.97 18.65
CA ASN A 109 24.40 -40.10 18.25
C ASN A 109 25.69 -40.91 18.08
N GLY A 110 25.95 -41.88 18.95
CA GLY A 110 27.16 -42.72 18.89
C GLY A 110 27.27 -43.59 17.64
N SER A 111 26.13 -43.98 17.05
CA SER A 111 26.09 -44.71 15.77
C SER A 111 26.02 -43.78 14.54
N GLY A 112 25.91 -42.46 14.76
CA GLY A 112 25.71 -41.45 13.72
C GLY A 112 24.27 -41.32 13.23
N VAL A 113 23.37 -42.25 13.57
CA VAL A 113 21.96 -42.25 13.12
C VAL A 113 21.18 -41.06 13.70
N GLY A 114 21.56 -40.59 14.89
CA GLY A 114 20.94 -39.44 15.54
C GLY A 114 21.49 -38.09 15.08
N ILE A 115 22.49 -38.06 14.20
CA ILE A 115 23.18 -36.82 13.79
C ILE A 115 22.61 -36.35 12.45
N ALA A 116 22.08 -35.13 12.41
CA ALA A 116 21.60 -34.48 11.20
C ALA A 116 22.77 -33.92 10.38
N HIS A 117 22.69 -34.02 9.05
CA HIS A 117 23.70 -33.52 8.11
C HIS A 117 23.13 -32.49 7.13
N ASP A 118 23.92 -31.46 6.84
CA ASP A 118 23.46 -30.27 6.11
C ASP A 118 22.25 -29.61 6.81
N ALA A 119 22.24 -29.65 8.14
CA ALA A 119 21.22 -29.02 8.96
C ALA A 119 21.22 -27.51 8.73
N PHE A 120 20.04 -26.92 8.52
CA PHE A 120 19.92 -25.51 8.17
C PHE A 120 18.68 -24.86 8.79
N ALA A 121 18.72 -23.52 8.87
CA ALA A 121 17.56 -22.67 9.11
C ALA A 121 17.47 -21.57 8.05
N ARG A 122 16.26 -21.26 7.59
CA ARG A 122 15.98 -20.27 6.55
C ARG A 122 14.70 -19.51 6.90
N VAL A 123 14.63 -18.23 6.52
CA VAL A 123 13.45 -17.39 6.75
C VAL A 123 13.02 -16.72 5.46
N GLU A 124 11.72 -16.68 5.22
CA GLU A 124 11.08 -15.89 4.17
C GLU A 124 10.25 -14.78 4.86
N LEU A 125 10.81 -13.56 4.85
CA LEU A 125 10.13 -12.37 5.39
C LEU A 125 9.52 -11.59 4.22
N PRO A 126 8.20 -11.35 4.18
CA PRO A 126 7.57 -10.59 3.11
C PRO A 126 8.07 -9.15 3.11
N ALA A 127 8.46 -8.63 1.94
CA ALA A 127 8.96 -7.26 1.83
C ALA A 127 7.87 -6.20 2.10
N VAL A 128 6.60 -6.56 1.86
CA VAL A 128 5.43 -5.68 1.97
C VAL A 128 4.23 -6.44 2.55
N VAL A 129 3.53 -5.79 3.48
CA VAL A 129 2.24 -6.19 4.03
C VAL A 129 1.19 -5.20 3.52
N PRO A 130 0.24 -5.62 2.66
CA PRO A 130 -0.76 -4.72 2.05
C PRO A 130 -1.62 -3.98 3.09
N ALA A 131 -2.26 -2.90 2.67
CA ALA A 131 -3.22 -2.17 3.51
C ALA A 131 -4.38 -3.08 3.94
N ASN A 132 -4.83 -2.94 5.19
CA ASN A 132 -5.99 -3.68 5.73
C ASN A 132 -5.92 -5.22 5.61
N SER A 133 -4.72 -5.82 5.61
CA SER A 133 -4.54 -7.28 5.55
C SER A 133 -4.39 -7.92 6.93
N SER A 134 -4.85 -9.16 7.10
CA SER A 134 -4.81 -9.86 8.41
C SER A 134 -4.09 -11.21 8.42
N ASP A 135 -3.62 -11.72 7.27
CA ASP A 135 -3.00 -13.05 7.15
C ASP A 135 -1.83 -13.04 6.15
N VAL A 136 -0.96 -12.03 6.24
CA VAL A 136 0.30 -12.04 5.48
C VAL A 136 1.32 -12.82 6.29
N ARG A 137 1.96 -13.82 5.71
CA ARG A 137 2.79 -14.77 6.47
C ARG A 137 4.26 -14.47 6.30
N ALA A 138 4.99 -14.52 7.41
CA ALA A 138 6.42 -14.75 7.40
C ALA A 138 6.66 -16.20 7.74
N GLU A 139 7.51 -16.89 6.99
CA GLU A 139 7.74 -18.32 7.14
C GLU A 139 9.18 -18.61 7.56
N ALA A 140 9.38 -19.58 8.44
CA ALA A 140 10.70 -20.12 8.76
C ALA A 140 10.74 -21.61 8.43
N PHE A 141 11.91 -22.06 8.00
CA PHE A 141 12.18 -23.43 7.58
C PHE A 141 13.37 -23.96 8.38
N VAL A 142 13.24 -25.17 8.91
CA VAL A 142 14.32 -25.90 9.57
C VAL A 142 14.38 -27.30 8.95
N GLY A 143 15.57 -27.81 8.67
CA GLY A 143 15.70 -29.10 8.00
C GLY A 143 17.13 -29.61 7.94
N ALA A 144 17.28 -30.79 7.34
CA ALA A 144 18.56 -31.42 7.03
C ALA A 144 18.41 -32.37 5.83
N SER A 145 19.52 -32.75 5.21
CA SER A 145 19.54 -33.61 4.03
C SER A 145 18.98 -35.03 4.28
N ASP A 146 19.16 -35.52 5.51
CA ASP A 146 18.82 -36.84 6.02
C ASP A 146 17.63 -36.84 7.00
N ALA A 147 16.99 -35.69 7.19
CA ALA A 147 15.79 -35.58 8.02
C ALA A 147 14.54 -36.18 7.36
N ASN A 148 13.59 -36.62 8.19
CA ASN A 148 12.25 -37.02 7.76
C ASN A 148 11.15 -36.28 8.55
N PRO A 149 10.38 -35.37 7.94
CA PRO A 149 10.58 -34.82 6.59
C PRO A 149 11.91 -34.05 6.48
N LYS A 150 12.40 -33.85 5.27
CA LYS A 150 13.66 -33.11 5.02
C LYS A 150 13.62 -31.68 5.55
N VAL A 151 12.45 -31.07 5.54
CA VAL A 151 12.21 -29.69 5.96
C VAL A 151 10.87 -29.63 6.67
N VAL A 152 10.84 -28.89 7.79
CA VAL A 152 9.64 -28.43 8.46
C VAL A 152 9.55 -26.91 8.32
N PHE A 153 8.33 -26.38 8.30
CA PHE A 153 8.06 -24.95 8.28
C PHE A 153 7.06 -24.56 9.37
N ASP A 154 7.16 -23.30 9.82
CA ASP A 154 6.20 -22.63 10.70
C ASP A 154 6.10 -21.17 10.25
N TYR A 155 4.96 -20.55 10.51
CA TYR A 155 4.71 -19.16 10.16
C TYR A 155 4.05 -18.41 11.30
N PHE A 156 4.33 -17.11 11.38
CA PHE A 156 3.47 -16.19 12.11
C PHE A 156 2.74 -15.27 11.14
N ALA A 157 1.54 -14.82 11.50
CA ALA A 157 0.78 -13.87 10.69
C ALA A 157 1.11 -12.41 11.04
N LEU A 158 1.21 -11.61 10.00
CA LEU A 158 1.42 -10.16 10.03
C LEU A 158 0.11 -9.49 9.63
N GLN A 159 -0.35 -8.60 10.50
CA GLN A 159 -1.56 -7.81 10.27
C GLN A 159 -1.20 -6.34 10.06
N ASN A 160 -1.86 -5.71 9.11
CA ASN A 160 -1.75 -4.28 8.84
C ASN A 160 -3.15 -3.67 8.86
N GLN A 161 -3.43 -2.87 9.89
CA GLN A 161 -4.71 -2.18 10.06
C GLN A 161 -4.68 -0.75 9.49
N THR A 162 -3.58 -0.35 8.84
CA THR A 162 -3.46 0.98 8.24
C THR A 162 -4.03 1.00 6.81
N GLY A 163 -4.42 2.18 6.35
CA GLY A 163 -4.96 2.39 5.00
C GLY A 163 -3.93 2.33 3.87
N THR A 164 -2.64 2.13 4.19
CA THR A 164 -1.55 2.04 3.22
C THR A 164 -0.67 0.82 3.53
N ALA A 165 0.11 0.37 2.55
CA ALA A 165 0.98 -0.79 2.76
C ALA A 165 2.09 -0.48 3.79
N ILE A 166 2.53 -1.50 4.51
CA ILE A 166 3.71 -1.46 5.38
C ILE A 166 4.82 -2.26 4.72
N SER A 167 5.99 -1.68 4.59
CA SER A 167 7.20 -2.35 4.14
C SER A 167 7.92 -2.96 5.35
N LEU A 168 8.43 -4.18 5.24
CA LEU A 168 9.29 -4.77 6.27
C LEU A 168 10.75 -4.64 5.85
N ARG A 169 11.61 -4.24 6.79
CA ARG A 169 13.05 -4.07 6.57
C ARG A 169 13.82 -4.82 7.64
N TYR A 170 14.58 -5.84 7.24
CA TYR A 170 15.54 -6.49 8.13
C TYR A 170 16.54 -5.47 8.66
N VAL A 171 16.87 -5.55 9.94
CA VAL A 171 17.93 -4.74 10.58
C VAL A 171 19.26 -5.47 10.38
N PRO A 172 20.18 -4.97 9.54
CA PRO A 172 21.41 -5.68 9.20
C PRO A 172 22.26 -6.02 10.43
N GLY A 173 22.73 -7.27 10.50
CA GLY A 173 23.59 -7.75 11.60
C GLY A 173 22.87 -8.03 12.92
N SER A 174 21.53 -8.05 12.91
CA SER A 174 20.70 -8.40 14.07
C SER A 174 20.48 -9.91 14.24
N ALA A 175 20.74 -10.72 13.20
CA ALA A 175 20.58 -12.16 13.30
C ALA A 175 21.64 -12.80 14.20
N VAL A 176 21.21 -13.54 15.23
CA VAL A 176 22.09 -14.19 16.23
C VAL A 176 21.59 -15.61 16.50
N ILE A 177 22.50 -16.59 16.52
CA ILE A 177 22.21 -17.95 16.97
C ILE A 177 22.45 -18.08 18.48
N HIS A 178 21.56 -18.81 19.17
CA HIS A 178 21.62 -19.07 20.60
C HIS A 178 21.52 -20.58 20.85
N ASN A 179 22.43 -21.11 21.66
CA ASN A 179 22.46 -22.51 22.11
C ASN A 179 23.44 -22.65 23.30
N GLU A 180 23.72 -23.88 23.73
CA GLU A 180 24.66 -24.14 24.82
C GLU A 180 26.11 -24.46 24.36
N GLY A 181 26.37 -24.43 23.05
CA GLY A 181 27.65 -24.80 22.45
C GLY A 181 28.54 -23.60 22.11
N THR A 182 29.67 -23.83 21.44
CA THR A 182 30.60 -22.72 21.08
C THR A 182 30.08 -21.77 20.01
N THR A 183 29.00 -22.10 19.30
CA THR A 183 28.38 -21.18 18.33
C THR A 183 27.45 -20.14 18.98
N ASN A 184 27.08 -20.31 20.26
CA ASN A 184 26.19 -19.41 20.96
C ASN A 184 26.62 -17.92 20.86
N GLY A 185 25.67 -17.04 20.56
CA GLY A 185 25.91 -15.60 20.39
C GLY A 185 26.57 -15.21 19.06
N THR A 186 26.83 -16.16 18.17
CA THR A 186 27.41 -15.86 16.85
C THR A 186 26.43 -15.09 15.98
N LYS A 187 26.90 -14.00 15.37
CA LYS A 187 26.13 -13.25 14.38
C LYS A 187 26.05 -14.01 13.07
N LEU A 188 24.84 -14.11 12.54
CA LEU A 188 24.56 -14.78 11.28
C LEU A 188 24.48 -13.76 10.14
N ALA A 189 24.96 -14.16 8.97
CA ALA A 189 24.82 -13.35 7.76
C ALA A 189 23.34 -13.33 7.33
N GLY A 190 22.71 -12.16 7.32
CA GLY A 190 21.32 -12.02 6.88
C GLY A 190 21.10 -12.50 5.44
N THR A 191 22.08 -12.31 4.55
CA THR A 191 22.02 -12.80 3.16
C THR A 191 21.91 -14.32 3.06
N ALA A 192 22.44 -15.06 4.05
CA ALA A 192 22.30 -16.51 4.12
C ALA A 192 20.95 -16.90 4.75
N LEU A 193 20.55 -16.24 5.85
CA LEU A 193 19.31 -16.55 6.56
C LEU A 193 18.07 -16.34 5.68
N PHE A 194 18.04 -15.24 4.91
CA PHE A 194 16.99 -14.94 3.93
C PHE A 194 17.30 -15.46 2.51
N GLY A 195 18.41 -16.20 2.36
CA GLY A 195 18.84 -16.79 1.10
C GLY A 195 18.21 -18.16 0.87
N THR A 196 18.30 -18.68 -0.36
CA THR A 196 17.68 -19.97 -0.73
C THR A 196 18.23 -21.18 0.03
N SER A 197 19.50 -21.15 0.43
CA SER A 197 20.18 -22.24 1.14
C SER A 197 20.02 -22.20 2.67
N GLY A 198 19.61 -21.06 3.24
CA GLY A 198 19.62 -20.86 4.69
C GLY A 198 21.03 -20.76 5.29
N VAL A 199 21.08 -20.64 6.60
CA VAL A 199 22.31 -20.74 7.40
C VAL A 199 22.52 -22.18 7.86
N PRO A 200 23.75 -22.71 7.83
CA PRO A 200 24.05 -23.99 8.45
C PRO A 200 23.89 -23.89 9.96
N LEU A 201 23.22 -24.88 10.55
CA LEU A 201 23.10 -25.07 11.99
C LEU A 201 24.25 -25.93 12.52
N GLY A 202 24.52 -25.84 13.81
CA GLY A 202 25.45 -26.71 14.50
C GLY A 202 25.76 -26.21 15.90
N PHE A 203 26.19 -27.12 16.77
CA PHE A 203 26.38 -26.82 18.19
C PHE A 203 27.70 -26.07 18.45
N ASP A 204 28.83 -26.67 18.03
CA ASP A 204 30.15 -26.09 18.24
C ASP A 204 30.71 -25.34 17.01
N SER A 205 30.17 -25.65 15.82
CA SER A 205 30.49 -24.95 14.58
C SER A 205 29.28 -24.91 13.65
N LEU A 206 29.10 -23.83 12.90
CA LEU A 206 28.01 -23.68 11.92
C LEU A 206 28.35 -24.45 10.63
N ASN A 207 28.37 -25.78 10.70
CA ASN A 207 28.81 -26.68 9.63
C ASN A 207 27.72 -27.63 9.10
N GLY A 208 26.49 -27.50 9.58
CA GLY A 208 25.37 -28.35 9.20
C GLY A 208 25.35 -29.72 9.91
N VAL A 209 26.23 -29.95 10.89
CA VAL A 209 26.24 -31.17 11.70
C VAL A 209 25.57 -30.88 13.03
N LEU A 210 24.43 -31.53 13.28
CA LEU A 210 23.64 -31.29 14.48
C LEU A 210 23.21 -32.61 15.15
N PRO A 211 23.83 -32.99 16.29
CA PRO A 211 23.41 -34.17 17.05
C PRO A 211 21.96 -34.03 17.56
N GLY A 212 21.31 -35.16 17.82
CA GLY A 212 19.98 -35.17 18.43
C GLY A 212 20.04 -35.01 19.94
N CYS A 213 18.93 -34.55 20.54
CA CYS A 213 18.71 -34.23 21.97
C CYS A 213 18.63 -32.72 22.25
N ASP A 214 17.95 -32.39 23.35
CA ASP A 214 17.59 -31.03 23.77
C ASP A 214 18.83 -30.16 24.03
N GLU A 215 19.94 -30.77 24.50
CA GLU A 215 21.21 -30.07 24.75
C GLU A 215 21.82 -29.45 23.47
N TYR A 216 21.52 -30.00 22.29
CA TYR A 216 21.98 -29.48 21.00
C TYR A 216 20.95 -28.57 20.32
N SER A 217 19.80 -28.35 20.94
CA SER A 217 18.79 -27.42 20.43
C SER A 217 19.23 -25.97 20.58
N GLY A 218 18.50 -25.09 19.92
CA GLY A 218 18.74 -23.66 20.05
C GLY A 218 17.71 -22.85 19.30
N TRP A 219 17.97 -21.56 19.17
CA TRP A 219 17.13 -20.67 18.39
C TRP A 219 17.94 -19.58 17.71
N ILE A 220 17.37 -19.01 16.65
CA ILE A 220 17.90 -17.83 15.98
C ILE A 220 16.97 -16.67 16.28
N THR A 221 17.50 -15.54 16.74
CA THR A 221 16.75 -14.28 16.77
C THR A 221 17.18 -13.37 15.63
N PHE A 222 16.27 -12.55 15.11
CA PHE A 222 16.60 -11.46 14.20
C PHE A 222 15.58 -10.33 14.34
N THR A 223 15.98 -9.11 13.95
CA THR A 223 15.13 -7.91 14.05
C THR A 223 14.71 -7.40 12.68
N PHE A 224 13.47 -6.96 12.56
CA PHE A 224 12.98 -6.22 11.40
C PHE A 224 12.14 -5.01 11.83
N LYS A 225 12.12 -3.98 11.00
CA LYS A 225 11.35 -2.75 11.20
C LYS A 225 10.16 -2.70 10.27
N ALA A 226 9.00 -2.34 10.82
CA ALA A 226 7.83 -1.96 10.04
C ALA A 226 7.99 -0.51 9.57
N VAL A 227 8.20 -0.30 8.27
CA VAL A 227 8.39 1.03 7.69
C VAL A 227 7.23 1.39 6.76
N GLN A 228 6.80 2.63 6.87
CA GLN A 228 5.76 3.25 6.06
C GLN A 228 6.20 4.70 5.78
N PRO A 229 6.72 4.99 4.58
CA PRO A 229 7.00 6.36 4.19
C PRO A 229 5.70 7.12 3.94
N ASN A 230 5.69 8.40 4.32
CA ASN A 230 4.61 9.33 4.02
C ASN A 230 5.15 10.76 4.18
N PHE A 231 4.42 11.73 3.67
CA PHE A 231 4.69 13.16 3.87
C PHE A 231 3.42 13.97 3.61
N THR A 232 3.37 15.23 4.04
CA THR A 232 2.34 16.19 3.65
C THR A 232 2.97 17.30 2.82
N PHE A 233 2.14 17.89 1.97
CA PHE A 233 2.50 19.04 1.16
C PHE A 233 1.29 19.96 1.09
N GLN A 234 1.50 21.24 1.33
CA GLN A 234 0.46 22.25 1.24
C GLN A 234 1.03 23.50 0.55
N LYS A 235 0.18 24.18 -0.22
CA LYS A 235 0.48 25.45 -0.84
C LYS A 235 -0.54 26.49 -0.41
N GLU A 236 -0.04 27.60 0.11
CA GLU A 236 -0.88 28.72 0.51
C GLU A 236 -0.37 30.01 -0.16
N VAL A 237 -1.23 31.03 -0.17
CA VAL A 237 -0.94 32.35 -0.73
C VAL A 237 -1.40 33.46 0.21
N ARG A 238 -0.67 34.57 0.18
CA ARG A 238 -1.07 35.82 0.82
C ARG A 238 -0.73 37.00 -0.06
N LYS A 239 -1.35 38.16 0.21
CA LYS A 239 -0.85 39.43 -0.32
C LYS A 239 0.46 39.76 0.39
N ASP A 240 1.45 40.26 -0.35
CA ASP A 240 2.73 40.62 0.27
C ASP A 240 2.53 41.68 1.38
N GLY A 241 3.25 41.50 2.49
CA GLY A 241 3.14 42.35 3.67
C GLY A 241 1.91 42.13 4.58
N THR A 242 1.02 41.18 4.27
CA THR A 242 -0.10 40.82 5.17
C THR A 242 0.21 39.60 6.03
N SER A 243 -0.45 39.48 7.19
CA SER A 243 -0.40 38.28 8.04
C SER A 243 -1.39 37.21 7.55
N GLY A 244 -1.10 35.94 7.88
CA GLY A 244 -1.95 34.81 7.55
C GLY A 244 -1.62 34.18 6.19
N TRP A 245 -2.00 32.90 6.06
CA TRP A 245 -1.86 32.09 4.86
C TRP A 245 -3.23 31.54 4.47
N TYR A 246 -3.51 31.50 3.17
CA TYR A 246 -4.84 31.19 2.65
C TYR A 246 -4.76 30.36 1.38
N GLU A 247 -5.77 29.54 1.13
CA GLU A 247 -5.95 28.83 -0.15
C GLU A 247 -6.32 29.78 -1.29
N LYS A 248 -6.89 30.95 -0.95
CA LYS A 248 -7.35 31.93 -1.92
C LYS A 248 -7.22 33.36 -1.40
N VAL A 249 -6.76 34.26 -2.27
CA VAL A 249 -6.77 35.71 -2.03
C VAL A 249 -7.38 36.47 -3.22
N SER A 250 -7.87 37.67 -2.94
CA SER A 250 -8.35 38.61 -3.95
C SER A 250 -7.50 39.88 -3.90
N VAL A 251 -6.86 40.25 -5.01
CA VAL A 251 -5.93 41.39 -5.10
C VAL A 251 -6.08 42.12 -6.45
N SER A 252 -5.66 43.38 -6.55
CA SER A 252 -5.67 44.11 -7.83
C SER A 252 -4.48 43.72 -8.71
N ASN A 253 -4.59 43.96 -10.02
CA ASN A 253 -3.45 43.88 -10.94
C ASN A 253 -2.27 44.73 -10.42
N GLY A 254 -1.05 44.25 -10.63
CA GLY A 254 0.19 44.84 -10.12
C GLY A 254 0.51 44.52 -8.64
N SER A 255 -0.40 43.88 -7.90
CA SER A 255 -0.10 43.44 -6.52
C SER A 255 0.99 42.38 -6.51
N VAL A 256 1.79 42.37 -5.44
CA VAL A 256 2.69 41.25 -5.14
C VAL A 256 1.98 40.29 -4.20
N VAL A 257 2.05 39.00 -4.52
CA VAL A 257 1.62 37.90 -3.67
C VAL A 257 2.83 37.08 -3.25
N GLN A 258 2.76 36.50 -2.05
CA GLN A 258 3.74 35.54 -1.57
C GLN A 258 3.06 34.18 -1.47
N TYR A 259 3.75 33.15 -1.98
CA TYR A 259 3.37 31.76 -1.82
C TYR A 259 4.18 31.11 -0.70
N LEU A 260 3.57 30.18 0.02
CA LEU A 260 4.22 29.29 0.99
C LEU A 260 4.00 27.86 0.55
N LEU A 261 5.07 27.09 0.44
CA LEU A 261 5.06 25.65 0.27
C LEU A 261 5.49 25.01 1.58
N SER A 262 4.60 24.23 2.19
CA SER A 262 4.81 23.58 3.48
C SER A 262 5.00 22.09 3.27
N TYR A 263 6.17 21.57 3.66
CA TYR A 263 6.50 20.15 3.59
C TYR A 263 6.68 19.57 4.99
N SER A 264 6.18 18.37 5.23
CA SER A 264 6.48 17.62 6.46
C SER A 264 6.57 16.12 6.20
N ASN A 265 7.61 15.47 6.69
CA ASN A 265 7.75 14.03 6.67
C ASN A 265 6.91 13.41 7.81
N THR A 266 5.74 12.88 7.46
CA THR A 266 4.82 12.19 8.38
C THR A 266 5.03 10.67 8.39
N GLY A 267 6.03 10.18 7.67
CA GLY A 267 6.39 8.78 7.58
C GLY A 267 7.32 8.32 8.71
N THR A 268 7.89 7.14 8.52
CA THR A 268 8.71 6.44 9.53
C THR A 268 10.16 6.22 9.09
N ILE A 269 10.53 6.76 7.92
CA ILE A 269 11.88 6.74 7.36
C ILE A 269 12.31 8.16 6.99
N ASN A 270 13.60 8.37 6.84
CA ASN A 270 14.12 9.61 6.28
C ASN A 270 13.66 9.76 4.82
N GLN A 271 13.16 10.93 4.49
CA GLN A 271 12.88 11.34 3.11
C GLN A 271 14.11 12.07 2.61
N LEU A 272 14.74 11.54 1.58
CA LEU A 272 15.98 12.10 1.02
C LEU A 272 15.65 12.95 -0.20
N ASP A 273 16.50 13.94 -0.47
CA ASP A 273 16.47 14.77 -1.68
C ASP A 273 15.09 15.36 -2.01
N VAL A 274 14.40 15.87 -0.97
CA VAL A 274 13.05 16.42 -1.13
C VAL A 274 13.10 17.63 -2.05
N LYS A 275 12.33 17.59 -3.15
CA LYS A 275 12.40 18.60 -4.20
C LYS A 275 11.06 19.29 -4.41
N LEU A 276 11.04 20.61 -4.31
CA LEU A 276 9.85 21.43 -4.55
C LEU A 276 9.89 22.04 -5.95
N LYS A 277 8.75 22.08 -6.64
CA LYS A 277 8.58 22.67 -7.97
C LYS A 277 7.33 23.51 -8.03
N ASP A 278 7.40 24.62 -8.76
CA ASP A 278 6.26 25.53 -8.92
C ASP A 278 6.40 26.30 -10.24
N LEU A 279 5.62 25.90 -11.24
CA LEU A 279 5.53 26.63 -12.50
C LEU A 279 4.33 27.57 -12.44
N LEU A 280 4.61 28.86 -12.30
CA LEU A 280 3.57 29.88 -12.27
C LEU A 280 2.72 29.86 -13.55
N PRO A 281 1.38 29.95 -13.44
CA PRO A 281 0.51 30.12 -14.59
C PRO A 281 0.71 31.50 -15.24
N GLU A 282 0.22 31.64 -16.47
CA GLU A 282 0.12 32.95 -17.12
C GLU A 282 -0.66 33.94 -16.24
N GLY A 283 -0.19 35.20 -16.21
CA GLY A 283 -0.75 36.24 -15.34
C GLY A 283 -0.06 36.37 -13.98
N LEU A 284 0.92 35.51 -13.67
CA LEU A 284 1.82 35.64 -12.52
C LEU A 284 3.28 35.67 -12.99
N THR A 285 4.02 36.68 -12.55
CA THR A 285 5.46 36.81 -12.84
C THR A 285 6.27 36.61 -11.59
N TYR A 286 7.13 35.59 -11.58
CA TYR A 286 8.06 35.30 -10.48
C TYR A 286 9.00 36.48 -10.20
N ILE A 287 9.30 36.74 -8.92
CA ILE A 287 10.26 37.78 -8.49
C ILE A 287 11.58 37.12 -8.07
N PRO A 288 12.67 37.26 -8.86
CA PRO A 288 13.98 36.68 -8.57
C PRO A 288 14.62 37.16 -7.27
N GLY A 289 15.45 36.30 -6.67
CA GLY A 289 16.25 36.57 -5.48
C GLY A 289 15.43 36.64 -4.18
N GLN A 290 14.16 36.23 -4.21
CA GLN A 290 13.26 36.29 -3.06
C GLN A 290 12.68 34.94 -2.66
N THR A 291 13.27 33.83 -3.10
CA THR A 291 12.95 32.52 -2.52
C THR A 291 13.69 32.32 -1.22
N VAL A 292 12.97 31.92 -0.17
CA VAL A 292 13.53 31.68 1.16
C VAL A 292 13.04 30.32 1.65
N VAL A 293 13.97 29.49 2.12
CA VAL A 293 13.69 28.23 2.82
C VAL A 293 13.84 28.44 4.32
N TYR A 294 12.92 27.86 5.10
CA TYR A 294 12.94 27.82 6.55
C TYR A 294 12.89 26.35 6.99
N ASP A 295 13.87 25.92 7.76
CA ASP A 295 14.03 24.58 8.32
C ASP A 295 14.74 24.68 9.68
N ASP A 296 15.09 23.54 10.29
CA ASP A 296 15.73 23.50 11.60
C ASP A 296 17.14 24.12 11.57
N GLU A 297 17.86 24.01 10.46
CA GLU A 297 19.17 24.63 10.24
C GLU A 297 19.09 26.14 9.95
N ASN A 298 17.98 26.60 9.38
CA ASN A 298 17.75 27.98 8.94
C ASN A 298 16.44 28.54 9.52
N PRO A 299 16.31 28.68 10.85
CA PRO A 299 15.07 29.12 11.49
C PRO A 299 14.68 30.55 11.13
N ASP A 300 15.66 31.41 10.85
CA ASP A 300 15.46 32.79 10.39
C ASP A 300 15.28 32.90 8.86
N GLY A 301 15.41 31.78 8.16
CA GLY A 301 15.29 31.66 6.71
C GLY A 301 16.62 31.85 5.96
N ALA A 302 16.83 31.04 4.93
CA ALA A 302 17.95 31.14 4.01
C ALA A 302 17.47 31.42 2.59
N THR A 303 18.06 32.43 1.93
CA THR A 303 17.79 32.70 0.52
C THR A 303 18.38 31.61 -0.36
N VAL A 304 17.57 31.08 -1.27
CA VAL A 304 17.97 30.04 -2.23
C VAL A 304 17.80 30.55 -3.67
N GLY A 305 18.33 29.80 -4.65
CA GLY A 305 18.26 30.18 -6.06
C GLY A 305 16.85 30.18 -6.67
N ASP A 306 16.72 30.78 -7.85
CA ASP A 306 15.45 31.00 -8.56
C ASP A 306 14.90 29.78 -9.32
N GLY A 307 15.37 28.58 -8.97
CA GLY A 307 15.16 27.33 -9.71
C GLY A 307 13.75 26.72 -9.58
N ILE A 308 12.85 27.34 -8.81
CA ILE A 308 11.56 26.72 -8.43
C ILE A 308 10.68 26.38 -9.64
N GLY A 309 10.70 27.22 -10.67
CA GLY A 309 9.97 27.00 -11.93
C GLY A 309 10.79 26.31 -13.03
N SER A 310 12.05 25.99 -12.77
CA SER A 310 13.03 25.53 -13.78
C SER A 310 13.81 24.28 -13.34
N GLY A 311 13.07 23.26 -12.92
CA GLY A 311 13.61 21.97 -12.48
C GLY A 311 13.45 21.71 -10.98
N GLY A 312 13.08 22.73 -10.22
CA GLY A 312 12.78 22.65 -8.79
C GLY A 312 13.98 22.96 -7.90
N ILE A 313 13.69 23.08 -6.61
CA ILE A 313 14.67 23.33 -5.55
C ILE A 313 14.70 22.10 -4.66
N ASN A 314 15.88 21.49 -4.52
CA ASN A 314 16.11 20.48 -3.49
C ASN A 314 16.28 21.19 -2.14
N ILE A 315 15.41 20.86 -1.19
CA ILE A 315 15.39 21.43 0.15
C ILE A 315 16.04 20.52 1.19
N GLY A 316 16.65 19.40 0.77
CA GLY A 316 17.45 18.51 1.61
C GLY A 316 16.69 17.27 2.11
N ASP A 317 17.19 16.71 3.20
CA ASP A 317 16.75 15.45 3.78
C ASP A 317 15.97 15.70 5.07
N TYR A 318 14.88 14.97 5.28
CA TYR A 318 14.00 15.15 6.43
C TYR A 318 13.78 13.83 7.15
N ALA A 319 14.22 13.76 8.41
CA ALA A 319 13.91 12.65 9.30
C ALA A 319 12.40 12.58 9.61
N PRO A 320 11.87 11.45 10.12
CA PRO A 320 10.50 11.37 10.59
C PRO A 320 10.12 12.52 11.54
N GLY A 321 9.04 13.23 11.23
CA GLY A 321 8.58 14.40 11.98
C GLY A 321 9.23 15.73 11.56
N GLY A 322 10.32 15.70 10.78
CA GLY A 322 10.95 16.90 10.22
C GLY A 322 10.14 17.54 9.11
N GLY A 323 10.42 18.80 8.79
CA GLY A 323 9.75 19.52 7.72
C GLY A 323 10.43 20.84 7.40
N ALA A 324 9.94 21.52 6.38
CA ALA A 324 10.41 22.82 5.97
C ALA A 324 9.32 23.63 5.29
N TYR A 325 9.58 24.92 5.22
CA TYR A 325 8.78 25.87 4.46
C TYR A 325 9.64 26.50 3.38
N LEU A 326 9.08 26.65 2.18
CA LEU A 326 9.68 27.44 1.12
C LEU A 326 8.70 28.55 0.73
N SER A 327 9.15 29.79 0.77
CA SER A 327 8.35 30.93 0.33
C SER A 327 8.98 31.63 -0.86
N PHE A 328 8.16 32.14 -1.77
CA PHE A 328 8.61 32.96 -2.89
C PHE A 328 7.53 33.96 -3.29
N LYS A 329 7.90 34.99 -4.06
CA LYS A 329 6.98 36.06 -4.46
C LYS A 329 6.71 36.07 -5.96
N ALA A 330 5.51 36.50 -6.32
CA ALA A 330 5.11 36.75 -7.69
C ALA A 330 4.32 38.07 -7.79
N ARG A 331 4.48 38.78 -8.90
CA ARG A 331 3.65 39.93 -9.26
C ARG A 331 2.46 39.45 -10.09
N VAL A 332 1.28 39.98 -9.78
CA VAL A 332 0.05 39.76 -10.55
C VAL A 332 0.07 40.66 -11.78
N ASP A 333 0.10 40.06 -12.96
CA ASP A 333 0.16 40.71 -14.27
C ASP A 333 -1.00 40.20 -15.15
N ALA A 334 -2.24 40.38 -14.69
CA ALA A 334 -3.44 39.85 -15.33
C ALA A 334 -4.61 40.84 -15.29
N GLU A 335 -5.52 40.71 -16.26
CA GLU A 335 -6.71 41.54 -16.36
C GLU A 335 -7.67 41.34 -15.17
N PRO A 336 -8.44 42.37 -14.79
CA PRO A 336 -9.49 42.25 -13.79
C PRO A 336 -10.43 41.06 -14.03
N CYS A 337 -10.90 40.45 -12.94
CA CYS A 337 -11.79 39.30 -12.92
C CYS A 337 -11.15 37.98 -13.39
N SER A 338 -9.83 37.95 -13.65
CA SER A 338 -9.08 36.72 -13.87
C SER A 338 -8.96 35.88 -12.60
N VAL A 339 -8.94 34.56 -12.76
CA VAL A 339 -8.69 33.59 -11.68
C VAL A 339 -7.43 32.81 -12.01
N LEU A 340 -6.38 33.03 -11.23
CA LEU A 340 -5.06 32.47 -11.43
C LEU A 340 -4.85 31.34 -10.41
N LYS A 341 -4.91 30.10 -10.89
CA LYS A 341 -4.66 28.92 -10.05
C LYS A 341 -3.20 28.51 -10.19
N ASN A 342 -2.45 28.63 -9.10
CA ASN A 342 -1.03 28.29 -9.08
C ASN A 342 -0.82 26.93 -8.40
N THR A 343 -0.25 25.94 -9.08
CA THR A 343 -0.03 24.57 -8.57
C THR A 343 1.46 24.31 -8.36
N ALA A 344 1.82 23.87 -7.15
CA ALA A 344 3.16 23.39 -6.85
C ALA A 344 3.14 21.87 -6.68
N SER A 345 4.32 21.26 -6.79
CA SER A 345 4.53 19.87 -6.45
C SER A 345 5.74 19.69 -5.54
N VAL A 346 5.69 18.62 -4.76
CA VAL A 346 6.86 18.04 -4.10
C VAL A 346 7.14 16.67 -4.70
N GLU A 347 8.41 16.38 -4.90
CA GLU A 347 8.91 15.09 -5.35
C GLU A 347 9.88 14.52 -4.32
N THR A 348 9.72 13.23 -4.05
CA THR A 348 10.60 12.41 -3.21
C THR A 348 10.74 11.04 -3.86
N ASP A 349 11.73 10.26 -3.45
CA ASP A 349 11.83 8.85 -3.86
C ASP A 349 10.61 8.01 -3.42
N ASN A 350 9.87 8.48 -2.42
CA ASN A 350 8.69 7.81 -1.87
C ASN A 350 7.37 8.36 -2.44
N GLY A 351 7.42 9.16 -3.50
CA GLY A 351 6.25 9.63 -4.24
C GLY A 351 6.19 11.16 -4.38
N ASN A 352 5.15 11.60 -5.08
CA ASN A 352 4.92 13.01 -5.42
C ASN A 352 3.55 13.46 -4.88
N LYS A 353 3.44 14.73 -4.47
CA LYS A 353 2.16 15.37 -4.15
C LYS A 353 2.11 16.75 -4.79
N GLU A 354 0.89 17.23 -5.03
CA GLU A 354 0.65 18.55 -5.56
C GLU A 354 -0.39 19.27 -4.71
N ASP A 355 -0.28 20.58 -4.65
CA ASP A 355 -1.30 21.44 -4.06
C ASP A 355 -1.34 22.79 -4.77
N SER A 356 -2.46 23.51 -4.63
CA SER A 356 -2.71 24.72 -5.40
C SER A 356 -3.36 25.83 -4.60
N ALA A 357 -2.84 27.05 -4.75
CA ALA A 357 -3.44 28.25 -4.19
C ALA A 357 -3.91 29.20 -5.30
N THR A 358 -4.98 29.96 -5.03
CA THR A 358 -5.69 30.76 -6.05
C THR A 358 -5.58 32.26 -5.79
N VAL A 359 -5.31 33.03 -6.83
CA VAL A 359 -5.42 34.50 -6.83
C VAL A 359 -6.59 34.91 -7.71
N THR A 360 -7.52 35.71 -7.19
CA THR A 360 -8.56 36.36 -7.99
C THR A 360 -8.22 37.83 -8.18
N VAL A 361 -8.16 38.28 -9.42
CA VAL A 361 -7.83 39.66 -9.75
C VAL A 361 -9.07 40.53 -9.59
N THR A 362 -9.04 41.48 -8.68
CA THR A 362 -10.15 42.42 -8.44
C THR A 362 -10.10 43.59 -9.41
N GLY A 363 -11.26 44.03 -9.89
CA GLY A 363 -11.43 45.26 -10.65
C GLY A 363 -12.75 45.24 -11.42
N THR A 364 -12.98 46.25 -12.25
CA THR A 364 -14.14 46.28 -13.14
C THR A 364 -13.86 45.37 -14.32
N CYS A 365 -14.63 44.30 -14.48
CA CYS A 365 -14.49 43.42 -15.65
C CYS A 365 -14.83 44.23 -16.90
N ALA A 366 -14.09 44.01 -17.99
CA ALA A 366 -14.55 44.46 -19.30
C ALA A 366 -15.97 43.91 -19.50
N ALA A 367 -16.93 44.79 -19.80
CA ALA A 367 -18.26 44.33 -20.15
C ALA A 367 -18.12 43.37 -21.34
N LEU A 368 -18.80 42.23 -21.29
CA LEU A 368 -19.00 41.43 -22.49
C LEU A 368 -19.49 42.38 -23.59
N PRO A 369 -18.98 42.30 -24.83
CA PRO A 369 -19.46 43.16 -25.90
C PRO A 369 -20.98 42.99 -25.97
N THR A 370 -21.71 44.05 -25.65
CA THR A 370 -23.14 44.07 -25.88
C THR A 370 -23.30 44.20 -27.39
N THR A 371 -23.41 43.07 -28.09
CA THR A 371 -23.94 43.08 -29.45
C THR A 371 -25.30 43.76 -29.35
N GLY A 372 -25.48 44.89 -30.03
CA GLY A 372 -26.77 45.57 -30.07
C GLY A 372 -27.87 44.62 -30.60
N PRO A 373 -29.15 44.98 -30.50
CA PRO A 373 -30.28 44.12 -30.92
C PRO A 373 -30.18 43.58 -32.35
N VAL A 374 -29.33 44.16 -33.20
CA VAL A 374 -29.17 43.81 -34.61
C VAL A 374 -28.23 42.61 -34.84
N GLU A 375 -27.40 42.21 -33.88
CA GLU A 375 -26.45 41.09 -34.04
C GLU A 375 -26.87 39.77 -33.35
N VAL A 376 -28.07 39.72 -32.79
CA VAL A 376 -28.64 38.49 -32.20
C VAL A 376 -29.11 37.48 -33.28
N VAL A 377 -29.19 37.89 -34.55
CA VAL A 377 -29.70 37.02 -35.63
C VAL A 377 -28.64 36.04 -36.17
N ALA A 378 -27.34 36.31 -36.01
CA ALA A 378 -26.30 35.41 -36.52
C ALA A 378 -25.97 34.24 -35.56
N GLY A 379 -26.06 34.44 -34.24
CA GLY A 379 -25.67 33.44 -33.24
C GLY A 379 -26.70 32.35 -32.95
N LEU A 380 -28.00 32.60 -33.15
CA LEU A 380 -29.07 31.64 -32.85
C LEU A 380 -29.33 30.61 -33.97
N ILE A 381 -28.84 30.85 -35.19
CA ILE A 381 -28.99 29.89 -36.31
C ILE A 381 -27.97 28.73 -36.18
N GLY A 382 -26.81 28.96 -35.57
CA GLY A 382 -25.78 27.93 -35.39
C GLY A 382 -26.13 26.83 -34.39
N VAL A 383 -26.88 27.15 -33.33
CA VAL A 383 -27.23 26.17 -32.27
C VAL A 383 -28.43 25.29 -32.68
N ALA A 384 -29.35 25.81 -33.49
CA ALA A 384 -30.44 25.02 -34.07
C ALA A 384 -29.94 24.04 -35.16
N ALA A 385 -28.89 24.40 -35.92
CA ALA A 385 -28.29 23.51 -36.92
C ALA A 385 -27.53 22.33 -36.30
N MET A 386 -26.85 22.54 -35.15
CA MET A 386 -26.13 21.46 -34.45
C MET A 386 -27.08 20.45 -33.79
N THR A 387 -28.20 20.90 -33.24
CA THR A 387 -29.22 20.00 -32.64
C THR A 387 -29.94 19.16 -33.70
N LEU A 388 -30.30 19.75 -34.85
CA LEU A 388 -30.86 19.00 -35.97
C LEU A 388 -29.83 18.04 -36.61
N GLY A 389 -28.57 18.45 -36.73
CA GLY A 389 -27.48 17.61 -37.23
C GLY A 389 -27.23 16.37 -36.37
N VAL A 390 -27.21 16.51 -35.05
CA VAL A 390 -27.09 15.38 -34.11
C VAL A 390 -28.31 14.46 -34.19
N VAL A 391 -29.53 15.00 -34.27
CA VAL A 391 -30.76 14.20 -34.42
C VAL A 391 -30.79 13.44 -35.76
N TYR A 392 -30.37 14.08 -36.85
CA TYR A 392 -30.33 13.46 -38.18
C TYR A 392 -29.25 12.38 -38.27
N TYR A 393 -28.06 12.62 -37.68
CA TYR A 393 -26.98 11.64 -37.58
C TYR A 393 -27.39 10.41 -36.75
N LEU A 394 -28.09 10.61 -35.63
CA LEU A 394 -28.59 9.51 -34.80
C LEU A 394 -29.71 8.71 -35.48
N ARG A 395 -30.60 9.35 -36.24
CA ARG A 395 -31.60 8.64 -37.07
C ARG A 395 -30.96 7.84 -38.20
N SER A 396 -30.01 8.44 -38.92
CA SER A 396 -29.31 7.78 -40.03
C SER A 396 -28.55 6.51 -39.59
N ARG A 397 -27.92 6.50 -38.40
CA ARG A 397 -27.28 5.30 -37.87
C ARG A 397 -28.26 4.18 -37.52
N ARG A 398 -29.44 4.52 -37.00
CA ARG A 398 -30.49 3.53 -36.70
C ARG A 398 -31.06 2.89 -37.97
N ASP A 399 -31.27 3.69 -39.01
CA ASP A 399 -31.77 3.19 -40.29
C ASP A 399 -30.72 2.30 -40.98
N LEU A 400 -29.43 2.62 -40.83
CA LEU A 400 -28.34 1.77 -41.33
C LEU A 400 -28.26 0.44 -40.56
N GLU A 401 -28.37 0.44 -39.24
CA GLU A 401 -28.39 -0.81 -38.45
C GLU A 401 -29.61 -1.68 -38.77
N ASN A 402 -30.80 -1.08 -38.92
CA ASN A 402 -32.01 -1.79 -39.34
C ASN A 402 -31.86 -2.36 -40.76
N ALA A 403 -31.27 -1.61 -41.70
CA ALA A 403 -31.02 -2.08 -43.06
C ALA A 403 -29.97 -3.20 -43.10
N ILE A 404 -28.92 -3.13 -42.27
CA ILE A 404 -27.90 -4.18 -42.13
C ILE A 404 -28.49 -5.44 -41.49
N HIS A 405 -29.38 -5.29 -40.50
CA HIS A 405 -30.09 -6.39 -39.86
C HIS A 405 -31.08 -7.06 -40.83
N ASP A 406 -31.89 -6.29 -41.56
CA ASP A 406 -32.80 -6.81 -42.60
C ASP A 406 -32.05 -7.47 -43.75
N ALA A 407 -30.88 -6.95 -44.13
CA ALA A 407 -30.01 -7.58 -45.13
C ALA A 407 -29.48 -8.93 -44.64
N HIS A 408 -28.98 -9.03 -43.39
CA HIS A 408 -28.51 -10.31 -42.83
C HIS A 408 -29.62 -11.35 -42.64
N VAL A 409 -30.85 -10.92 -42.32
CA VAL A 409 -32.01 -11.83 -42.20
C VAL A 409 -32.48 -12.33 -43.57
N ARG A 410 -32.35 -11.55 -44.64
CA ARG A 410 -32.74 -11.96 -46.00
C ARG A 410 -31.70 -12.85 -46.71
N THR A 411 -30.41 -12.70 -46.44
CA THR A 411 -29.37 -13.56 -47.05
C THR A 411 -29.34 -14.98 -46.46
N THR A 412 -29.88 -15.19 -45.25
CA THR A 412 -29.88 -16.51 -44.59
C THR A 412 -31.09 -17.39 -44.98
N SER A 413 -32.13 -16.84 -45.62
CA SER A 413 -33.35 -17.58 -46.02
C SER A 413 -33.49 -17.87 -47.53
N THR A 414 -32.46 -17.57 -48.34
CA THR A 414 -32.47 -17.85 -49.80
C THR A 414 -31.33 -18.77 -50.26
N THR A 415 -30.82 -19.64 -49.38
CA THR A 415 -29.95 -20.78 -49.75
C THR A 415 -30.60 -22.12 -49.42
N SER A 416 -31.86 -22.28 -49.85
CA SER A 416 -32.52 -23.57 -49.96
C SER A 416 -33.68 -23.36 -50.91
N LEU A 417 -33.44 -23.53 -52.21
CA LEU A 417 -34.37 -23.99 -53.25
C LEU A 417 -33.77 -23.70 -54.63
N ILE A 418 -33.66 -24.77 -55.43
CA ILE A 418 -33.47 -24.83 -56.89
C ILE A 418 -32.00 -24.98 -57.37
N ASP A 419 -31.44 -26.16 -57.11
CA ASP A 419 -30.73 -26.95 -58.13
C ASP A 419 -31.76 -27.88 -58.78
N ILE A 420 -32.55 -27.39 -59.76
CA ILE A 420 -33.35 -28.23 -60.67
C ILE A 420 -33.47 -27.52 -62.03
N ASP A 421 -32.97 -28.20 -63.08
CA ASP A 421 -33.24 -28.06 -64.52
C ASP A 421 -32.87 -26.75 -65.25
N LYS A 422 -32.35 -26.73 -66.48
CA LYS A 422 -31.84 -27.71 -67.45
C LYS A 422 -31.32 -26.88 -68.65
N GLU A 423 -30.23 -27.33 -69.27
CA GLU A 423 -30.12 -27.62 -70.71
C GLU A 423 -30.79 -26.65 -71.73
N ILE A 424 -30.00 -26.06 -72.64
CA ILE A 424 -30.16 -26.12 -74.13
C ILE A 424 -29.28 -25.05 -74.84
N LYS A 425 -28.53 -25.51 -75.87
CA LYS A 425 -27.70 -24.83 -76.92
C LYS A 425 -26.30 -24.38 -76.47
N SER A 426 -25.18 -24.84 -77.06
CA SER A 426 -24.90 -25.57 -78.30
C SER A 426 -23.77 -26.58 -78.11
#